data_AF-A0AAN9YTW4-F1
#
_entry.id   AF-A0AAN9YTW4-F1
#
_cell.length_a   1.000
_cell.length_b   1.000
_cell.length_c   1.000
_cell.angle_alpha   90.00
_cell.angle_beta   90.00
_cell.angle_gamma   90.00
#
_symmetry.space_group_name_H-M   'P 1'
#
loop_
_entity.id
_entity.type
_entity.pdbx_description
1 polymer ?
#
loop_
_entity_poly.entity_id
_entity_poly.type
_entity_poly.pdbx_seq_one_letter_code
_entity_poly.pdbx_strand_id
1 'polypeptide(L)'
;MLQYGRRYFVGFGALPRSSNIPPISEAQAEALDTLHFLGEKFCVSTDFQKGDIQYVNNLALFHARDGFRDEGDKQRHLLRLWLRDPENSWGTPEPLRARFAELYDGVTPEGQVLPLEPYIRSEDIGKLEHVKNSTDRDNYSQHM
;
A
#
# COMPACT_ATOMS: atom_id res chain seq x y z
N MET A 1 -3.78 7.31 3.06
CA MET A 1 -2.39 6.83 2.90
C MET A 1 -1.79 7.39 1.62
N LEU A 2 -0.55 7.89 1.66
CA LEU A 2 0.19 8.25 0.45
C LEU A 2 0.80 6.98 -0.14
N GLN A 3 0.37 6.60 -1.35
CA GLN A 3 0.96 5.53 -2.14
C GLN A 3 1.41 6.12 -3.46
N TYR A 4 2.69 5.98 -3.79
CA TYR A 4 3.18 6.30 -5.13
C TYR A 4 2.93 5.11 -6.05
N GLY A 5 2.34 5.36 -7.21
CA GLY A 5 2.10 4.33 -8.21
C GLY A 5 1.61 4.93 -9.51
N ARG A 6 2.35 4.71 -10.60
CA ARG A 6 2.02 5.27 -11.92
C ARG A 6 0.77 4.62 -12.51
N ARG A 7 0.49 3.36 -12.16
CA ARG A 7 -0.63 2.56 -12.68
C ARG A 7 -1.99 3.24 -12.61
N TYR A 8 -2.24 4.07 -11.59
CA TYR A 8 -3.51 4.77 -11.46
C TYR A 8 -3.72 5.85 -12.53
N PHE A 9 -2.62 6.42 -13.02
CA PHE A 9 -2.61 7.51 -14.00
C PHE A 9 -2.36 7.05 -15.43
N VAL A 10 -1.74 5.88 -15.64
CA VAL A 10 -1.39 5.41 -16.99
C VAL A 10 -1.94 4.02 -17.34
N GLY A 11 -2.51 3.29 -16.37
CA GLY A 11 -2.91 1.89 -16.53
C GLY A 11 -1.72 0.92 -16.48
N PHE A 12 -1.99 -0.37 -16.34
CA PHE A 12 -0.97 -1.42 -16.36
C PHE A 12 -1.57 -2.79 -16.72
N GLY A 13 -1.11 -3.39 -17.81
CA GLY A 13 -1.55 -4.72 -18.24
C GLY A 13 -3.08 -4.84 -18.34
N ALA A 14 -3.65 -5.77 -17.57
CA ALA A 14 -5.09 -6.01 -17.50
C ALA A 14 -5.89 -4.96 -16.70
N LEU A 15 -5.23 -3.97 -16.09
CA LEU A 15 -5.85 -2.89 -15.32
C LEU A 15 -5.77 -1.58 -16.13
N PRO A 16 -6.73 -1.31 -17.03
CA PRO A 16 -6.70 -0.10 -17.84
C PRO A 16 -6.88 1.15 -16.96
N ARG A 17 -6.33 2.27 -17.42
CA ARG A 17 -6.56 3.58 -16.81
C ARG A 17 -8.05 3.93 -16.83
N SER A 18 -8.56 4.55 -15.77
CA SER A 18 -9.94 5.05 -15.75
C SER A 18 -10.15 6.14 -16.80
N SER A 19 -11.20 6.03 -17.60
CA SER A 19 -11.61 7.04 -18.58
C SER A 19 -12.13 8.34 -17.94
N ASN A 20 -12.51 8.30 -16.66
CA ASN A 20 -13.03 9.45 -15.92
C ASN A 20 -11.94 10.42 -15.46
N ILE A 21 -10.68 10.02 -15.55
CA ILE A 21 -9.54 10.86 -15.20
C ILE A 21 -9.03 11.47 -16.51
N PRO A 22 -8.67 12.76 -16.56
CA PRO A 22 -7.98 13.31 -17.72
C PRO A 22 -6.63 12.61 -17.97
N PRO A 23 -6.15 12.52 -19.22
CA PRO A 23 -4.77 12.13 -19.49
C PRO A 23 -3.81 13.06 -18.75
N ILE A 24 -2.68 12.52 -18.28
CA ILE A 24 -1.63 13.34 -17.70
C ILE A 24 -0.92 14.16 -18.78
N SER A 25 -0.47 15.37 -18.43
CA SER A 25 0.39 16.16 -19.32
C SER A 25 1.80 15.56 -19.40
N GLU A 26 2.56 15.98 -20.41
CA GLU A 26 3.98 15.63 -20.54
C GLU A 26 4.77 16.02 -19.28
N ALA A 27 4.60 17.25 -18.79
CA ALA A 27 5.25 17.70 -17.56
C ALA A 27 4.87 16.85 -16.32
N GLN A 28 3.64 16.34 -16.24
CA GLN A 28 3.24 15.42 -15.17
C GLN A 28 3.89 14.04 -15.34
N ALA A 29 4.00 13.54 -16.56
CA ALA A 29 4.70 12.29 -16.84
C ALA A 29 6.18 12.39 -16.44
N GLU A 30 6.86 13.46 -16.85
CA GLU A 30 8.26 13.76 -16.50
C GLU A 30 8.46 13.89 -14.99
N ALA A 31 7.52 14.52 -14.28
CA ALA A 31 7.58 14.62 -12.82
C ALA A 31 7.50 13.23 -12.15
N LEU A 32 6.61 12.36 -12.64
CA LEU A 32 6.51 10.97 -12.15
C LEU A 32 7.78 10.17 -12.50
N ASP A 33 8.35 10.33 -13.70
CA ASP A 33 9.63 9.71 -14.07
C ASP A 33 10.76 10.16 -13.14
N THR A 34 10.83 11.46 -12.89
CA THR A 34 11.84 12.04 -11.99
C THR A 34 11.73 11.45 -10.59
N LEU A 35 10.52 11.34 -10.03
CA LEU A 35 10.31 10.71 -8.72
C LEU A 35 10.73 9.23 -8.72
N HIS A 36 10.43 8.49 -9.78
CA HIS A 36 10.81 7.09 -9.91
C HIS A 36 12.33 6.91 -9.96
N PHE A 37 13.02 7.60 -10.86
CA PHE A 37 14.47 7.47 -11.02
C PHE A 37 15.26 7.99 -9.83
N LEU A 38 14.78 9.06 -9.16
CA LEU A 38 15.36 9.49 -7.89
C LEU A 38 15.13 8.46 -6.79
N GLY A 39 13.94 7.87 -6.74
CA GLY A 39 13.61 6.78 -5.81
C GLY A 39 14.57 5.61 -5.97
N GLU A 40 14.80 5.14 -7.19
CA GLU A 40 15.77 4.06 -7.48
C GLU A 40 17.21 4.45 -7.15
N LYS A 41 17.62 5.66 -7.51
CA LYS A 41 19.00 6.13 -7.28
C LYS A 41 19.33 6.28 -5.80
N PHE A 42 18.37 6.69 -4.99
CA PHE A 42 18.56 7.02 -3.57
C PHE A 42 17.87 6.04 -2.63
N CYS A 43 17.42 4.87 -3.13
CA CYS A 43 16.82 3.86 -2.26
C CYS A 43 17.85 3.28 -1.30
N VAL A 44 17.38 2.93 -0.10
CA VAL A 44 18.14 2.17 0.87
C VAL A 44 17.48 0.80 1.01
N SER A 45 18.16 -0.24 0.52
CA SER A 45 17.71 -1.62 0.72
C SER A 45 18.01 -2.05 2.15
N THR A 46 16.98 -2.51 2.85
CA THR A 46 17.09 -3.03 4.20
C THR A 46 17.03 -4.55 4.19
N ASP A 47 17.99 -5.20 4.85
CA ASP A 47 17.96 -6.63 5.10
C ASP A 47 17.00 -6.95 6.26
N PHE A 48 15.69 -7.03 5.97
CA PHE A 48 14.65 -7.12 7.00
C PHE A 48 14.42 -8.57 7.45
N GLN A 49 14.87 -8.86 8.66
CA GLN A 49 14.93 -10.20 9.23
C GLN A 49 13.80 -10.48 10.24
N LYS A 50 13.62 -11.76 10.58
CA LYS A 50 12.63 -12.15 11.59
C LYS A 50 12.97 -11.50 12.94
N GLY A 51 12.01 -10.78 13.49
CA GLY A 51 12.15 -10.06 14.77
C GLY A 51 12.46 -8.57 14.61
N ASP A 52 12.84 -8.14 13.40
CA ASP A 52 13.04 -6.72 13.12
C ASP A 52 11.71 -5.97 13.10
N ILE A 53 11.77 -4.68 13.46
CA ILE A 53 10.66 -3.73 13.35
C ILE A 53 11.10 -2.55 12.49
N GLN A 54 10.33 -2.25 11.45
CA GLN A 54 10.57 -1.12 10.58
C GLN A 54 9.51 -0.03 10.80
N TYR A 55 9.95 1.17 11.13
CA TYR A 55 9.11 2.37 11.21
C TYR A 55 9.30 3.22 9.96
N VAL A 56 8.20 3.58 9.29
CA VAL A 56 8.22 4.39 8.08
C VAL A 56 7.29 5.58 8.25
N ASN A 57 7.82 6.80 8.11
CA ASN A 57 7.00 8.00 8.02
C ASN A 57 6.40 8.10 6.61
N ASN A 58 5.12 7.74 6.48
CA ASN A 58 4.40 7.68 5.22
C ASN A 58 4.15 9.06 4.55
N LEU A 59 4.46 10.17 5.22
CA LEU A 59 4.39 11.51 4.62
C LEU A 59 5.74 11.98 4.06
N ALA A 60 6.84 11.33 4.43
CA ALA A 60 8.20 11.73 4.05
C ALA A 60 8.90 10.71 3.16
N LEU A 61 8.56 9.42 3.26
CA LEU A 61 9.28 8.33 2.62
C LEU A 61 8.38 7.48 1.73
N PHE A 62 8.85 7.20 0.53
CA PHE A 62 8.34 6.08 -0.26
C PHE A 62 8.98 4.79 0.22
N HIS A 63 8.22 3.69 0.15
CA HIS A 63 8.69 2.36 0.50
C HIS A 63 8.17 1.37 -0.54
N ALA A 64 9.03 0.42 -0.90
CA ALA A 64 8.75 -0.61 -1.89
C ALA A 64 9.32 -1.95 -1.42
N ARG A 65 9.04 -3.01 -2.19
CA ARG A 65 9.57 -4.34 -2.00
C ARG A 65 9.92 -4.93 -3.36
N ASP A 66 11.05 -5.63 -3.42
CA ASP A 66 11.44 -6.41 -4.60
C ASP A 66 10.53 -7.60 -4.86
N GLY A 67 10.44 -8.02 -6.11
CA GLY A 67 9.78 -9.28 -6.48
C GLY A 67 10.40 -10.46 -5.71
N PHE A 68 9.55 -11.30 -5.13
CA PHE A 68 9.96 -12.50 -4.40
C PHE A 68 9.04 -13.66 -4.79
N ARG A 69 9.48 -14.88 -4.52
CA ARG A 69 8.74 -16.11 -4.75
C ARG A 69 8.77 -16.94 -3.48
N ASP A 70 7.60 -17.39 -3.04
CA ASP A 70 7.50 -18.31 -1.90
C ASP A 70 8.03 -19.71 -2.30
N GLU A 71 8.69 -20.39 -1.37
CA GLU A 71 9.27 -21.72 -1.57
C GLU A 71 8.77 -22.71 -0.51
N GLY A 72 7.84 -23.59 -0.87
CA GLY A 72 7.30 -24.59 0.05
C GLY A 72 6.67 -23.96 1.28
N ASP A 73 7.22 -24.23 2.46
CA ASP A 73 6.83 -23.69 3.76
C ASP A 73 7.50 -22.35 4.10
N LYS A 74 8.42 -21.86 3.26
CA LYS A 74 9.10 -20.57 3.43
C LYS A 74 8.27 -19.45 2.81
N GLN A 75 7.40 -18.87 3.63
CA GLN A 75 6.60 -17.71 3.29
C GLN A 75 6.97 -16.51 4.16
N ARG A 76 7.03 -15.32 3.56
CA ARG A 76 7.29 -14.08 4.29
C ARG A 76 6.01 -13.61 4.98
N HIS A 77 5.93 -13.77 6.29
CA HIS A 77 4.83 -13.26 7.12
C HIS A 77 5.24 -11.93 7.79
N LEU A 78 4.51 -10.84 7.51
CA LEU A 78 4.70 -9.55 8.18
C LEU A 78 3.39 -9.05 8.79
N LEU A 79 3.49 -8.47 9.99
CA LEU A 79 2.42 -7.66 10.57
C LEU A 79 2.65 -6.19 10.19
N ARG A 80 1.59 -5.51 9.77
CA ARG A 80 1.64 -4.08 9.40
C ARG A 80 0.65 -3.29 10.23
N LEU A 81 1.17 -2.28 10.94
CA LEU A 81 0.38 -1.34 11.73
C LEU A 81 0.38 0.05 11.07
N TRP A 82 -0.77 0.71 11.12
CA TRP A 82 -0.90 2.13 10.81
C TRP A 82 -0.90 2.90 12.12
N LEU A 83 0.14 3.70 12.33
CA LEU A 83 0.35 4.42 13.60
C LEU A 83 0.17 5.92 13.36
N ARG A 84 -0.51 6.57 14.30
CA ARG A 84 -0.64 8.02 14.35
C ARG A 84 -0.61 8.50 15.79
N ASP A 85 0.34 9.38 16.09
CA ASP A 85 0.42 10.08 17.36
C ASP A 85 -0.44 11.35 17.30
N PRO A 86 -1.51 11.48 18.13
CA PRO A 86 -2.34 12.68 18.15
C PRO A 86 -1.59 13.97 18.50
N GLU A 87 -0.51 13.88 19.28
CA GLU A 87 0.27 15.02 19.76
C GLU A 87 1.42 15.37 18.81
N ASN A 88 2.09 14.34 18.25
CA ASN A 88 3.32 14.53 17.46
C ASN A 88 3.17 14.26 15.95
N SER A 89 1.97 13.91 15.47
CA SER A 89 1.79 13.68 14.03
C SER A 89 1.96 14.96 13.20
N TRP A 90 2.54 14.81 12.01
CA TRP A 90 2.58 15.91 11.06
C TRP A 90 1.16 16.26 10.61
N GLY A 91 0.95 17.55 10.31
CA GLY A 91 -0.32 18.03 9.78
C GLY A 91 -0.70 17.26 8.52
N THR A 92 -1.93 16.71 8.49
CA THR A 92 -2.43 16.02 7.32
C THR A 92 -2.76 17.04 6.23
N PRO A 93 -2.15 16.95 5.03
CA PRO A 93 -2.50 17.82 3.92
C PRO A 93 -4.00 17.72 3.60
N GLU A 94 -4.63 18.85 3.26
CA GLU A 94 -6.07 18.94 2.97
C GLU A 94 -6.56 17.82 2.03
N PRO A 95 -5.89 17.53 0.88
CA PRO A 95 -6.36 16.51 -0.05
C PRO A 95 -6.36 15.09 0.52
N LEU A 96 -5.62 14.85 1.62
CA LEU A 96 -5.48 13.54 2.25
C LEU A 96 -6.38 13.37 3.47
N ARG A 97 -7.05 14.43 3.96
CA ARG A 97 -7.79 14.41 5.22
C ARG A 97 -8.86 13.31 5.25
N ALA A 98 -9.72 13.23 4.24
CA ALA A 98 -10.80 12.23 4.19
C ALA A 98 -10.26 10.78 4.23
N ARG A 99 -9.21 10.49 3.44
CA ARG A 99 -8.57 9.17 3.42
C ARG A 99 -7.84 8.81 4.70
N PHE A 100 -7.38 9.81 5.47
CA PHE A 100 -6.76 9.57 6.76
C PHE A 100 -7.81 9.41 7.86
N ALA A 101 -8.92 10.14 7.79
CA ALA A 101 -10.06 9.94 8.68
C ALA A 101 -10.59 8.49 8.61
N GLU A 102 -10.75 7.94 7.39
CA GLU A 102 -11.10 6.53 7.18
C GLU A 102 -10.18 5.52 7.90
N LEU A 103 -8.92 5.89 8.13
CA LEU A 103 -7.91 5.01 8.73
C LEU A 103 -7.77 5.20 10.23
N TYR A 104 -7.95 6.42 10.74
CA TYR A 104 -7.56 6.78 12.11
C TYR A 104 -8.74 7.22 12.99
N ASP A 105 -9.86 7.66 12.40
CA ASP A 105 -10.99 8.16 13.19
C ASP A 105 -11.84 6.99 13.69
N GLY A 106 -12.23 7.02 14.96
CA GLY A 106 -13.10 6.02 15.56
C GLY A 106 -12.47 4.64 15.77
N VAL A 107 -11.14 4.52 15.67
CA VAL A 107 -10.43 3.26 15.95
C VAL A 107 -10.40 3.00 17.45
N THR A 108 -10.99 1.89 17.88
CA THR A 108 -10.90 1.39 19.26
C THR A 108 -9.93 0.22 19.36
N PRO A 109 -9.37 -0.09 20.54
CA PRO A 109 -8.53 -1.27 20.74
C PRO A 109 -9.19 -2.58 20.27
N GLU A 110 -10.49 -2.73 20.48
CA GLU A 110 -11.26 -3.92 20.12
C GLU A 110 -11.49 -4.05 18.60
N GLY A 111 -11.41 -2.92 17.88
CA GLY A 111 -11.54 -2.87 16.42
C GLY A 111 -10.24 -3.21 15.67
N GLN A 112 -9.12 -3.36 16.38
CA GLN A 112 -7.83 -3.67 15.78
C GLN A 112 -7.72 -5.16 15.47
N VAL A 113 -7.28 -5.49 14.26
CA VAL A 113 -7.11 -6.87 13.81
C VAL A 113 -5.63 -7.19 13.70
N LEU A 114 -5.15 -8.06 14.60
CA LEU A 114 -3.77 -8.56 14.65
C LEU A 114 -3.78 -10.07 14.47
N PRO A 115 -3.82 -10.56 13.23
CA PRO A 115 -3.93 -11.99 12.98
C PRO A 115 -2.64 -12.72 13.36
N LEU A 116 -2.79 -13.86 14.05
CA LEU A 116 -1.66 -14.75 14.31
C LEU A 116 -1.32 -15.60 13.08
N GLU A 117 -2.33 -15.92 12.27
CA GLU A 117 -2.18 -16.71 11.05
C GLU A 117 -2.27 -15.83 9.81
N PRO A 118 -1.43 -16.07 8.78
CA PRO A 118 -1.47 -15.27 7.57
C PRO A 118 -2.79 -15.47 6.84
N TYR A 119 -3.43 -14.36 6.45
CA TYR A 119 -4.60 -14.37 5.58
C TYR A 119 -4.51 -13.23 4.56
N ILE A 120 -5.06 -13.46 3.37
CA ILE A 120 -5.19 -12.41 2.36
C ILE A 120 -6.40 -11.57 2.75
N ARG A 121 -6.15 -10.31 3.11
CA ARG A 121 -7.22 -9.33 3.31
C ARG A 121 -7.82 -9.02 1.94
N SER A 122 -9.04 -9.47 1.69
CA SER A 122 -9.79 -9.04 0.50
C SER A 122 -10.01 -7.53 0.55
N GLU A 123 -9.97 -6.87 -0.60
CA GLU A 123 -10.19 -5.42 -0.73
C GLU A 123 -11.65 -4.99 -0.43
N ASP A 124 -12.53 -5.94 -0.09
CA ASP A 124 -13.94 -5.68 0.22
C ASP A 124 -14.18 -5.61 1.74
N ILE A 125 -13.87 -4.47 2.34
CA ILE A 125 -14.53 -4.03 3.59
C ILE A 125 -15.29 -2.74 3.29
N GLY A 126 -16.28 -2.90 2.41
CA GLY A 126 -17.21 -1.86 2.00
C GLY A 126 -18.52 -2.47 1.53
N LYS A 127 -19.01 -3.49 2.25
CA LYS A 127 -20.36 -4.09 2.29
C LYS A 127 -20.25 -5.59 2.56
N LEU A 128 -20.47 -5.98 3.81
CA LEU A 128 -20.79 -7.36 4.15
C LEU A 128 -22.24 -7.62 3.72
N GLU A 129 -22.44 -8.11 2.50
CA GLU A 129 -23.54 -9.05 2.24
C GLU A 129 -23.02 -10.24 1.43
N HIS A 130 -23.28 -11.41 2.01
CA HIS A 130 -23.07 -12.77 1.53
C HIS A 130 -22.66 -12.98 0.06
N VAL A 131 -21.45 -13.49 -0.17
CA VAL A 131 -21.21 -14.38 -1.32
C VAL A 131 -20.36 -15.58 -0.89
N LYS A 132 -20.94 -16.75 -1.15
CA LYS A 132 -20.41 -18.09 -0.91
C LYS A 132 -19.26 -18.41 -1.86
N ASN A 133 -18.33 -19.23 -1.34
CA ASN A 133 -17.32 -20.06 -2.01
C ASN A 133 -17.32 -20.07 -3.55
N SER A 134 -16.20 -19.63 -4.13
CA SER A 134 -15.72 -20.13 -5.41
C SER A 134 -14.20 -20.17 -5.40
N THR A 135 -13.67 -21.38 -5.36
CA THR A 135 -12.30 -21.75 -5.71
C THR A 135 -11.97 -21.30 -7.13
N ASP A 136 -11.31 -20.16 -7.26
CA ASP A 136 -10.31 -19.91 -8.31
C ASP A 136 -9.74 -18.50 -8.08
N ARG A 137 -8.41 -18.38 -8.01
CA ARG A 137 -7.60 -17.23 -8.47
C ARG A 137 -6.17 -17.34 -7.95
N ASP A 138 -5.40 -18.07 -8.74
CA ASP A 138 -3.95 -17.98 -8.79
C ASP A 138 -3.45 -16.54 -8.97
N ASN A 139 -2.27 -16.29 -8.41
CA ASN A 139 -1.27 -15.31 -8.84
C ASN A 139 -1.66 -13.83 -8.90
N TYR A 140 -1.55 -13.15 -7.76
CA TYR A 140 -1.23 -11.72 -7.72
C TYR A 140 0.06 -11.50 -6.92
N SER A 141 1.20 -11.76 -7.56
CA SER A 141 2.48 -11.23 -7.08
C SER A 141 2.49 -9.72 -7.33
N GLN A 142 2.34 -8.95 -6.26
CA GLN A 142 2.50 -7.49 -6.27
C GLN A 142 3.94 -7.16 -6.67
N HIS A 143 4.14 -6.93 -7.97
CA HIS A 143 5.31 -6.26 -8.50
C HIS A 143 5.01 -4.76 -8.46
N MET A 144 5.83 -4.01 -7.74
CA MET A 144 5.92 -2.55 -7.89
C MET A 144 6.80 -2.22 -9.09
#